data_AF-A0A8S9YGP1-F1
#
_entry.id   AF-A0A8S9YGP1-F1
#
_cell.length_a   1.000
_cell.length_b   1.000
_cell.length_c   1.000
_cell.angle_alpha   90.00
_cell.angle_beta   90.00
_cell.angle_gamma   90.00
#
_symmetry.space_group_name_H-M   'P 1'
#
loop_
_entity.id
_entity.type
_entity.pdbx_description
1 polymer ?
#
loop_
_entity_poly.entity_id
_entity_poly.type
_entity_poly.pdbx_seq_one_letter_code
_entity_poly.pdbx_strand_id
1 'polypeptide(L)'
;MVTHFEGDGLIVSTPTGSTAYSMATGASMLHPCVPAFLLTPINSLTLSSRAIVLPMSMQLEISINPAARCKVAHFSFDGRSRECNMINKGDAILVSGSPYPMPCISGSDQQVDWFCGLNHLLNWNTRNKRADLHDCLDCSDMATA
;
A
#
# COMPACT_ATOMS: atom_id res chain seq x y z
N MET A 1 -13.34 -17.27 7.12
CA MET A 1 -14.07 -16.23 6.36
C MET A 1 -13.70 -16.40 4.90
N VAL A 2 -14.66 -16.53 4.00
CA VAL A 2 -14.41 -16.61 2.55
C VAL A 2 -14.90 -15.30 1.95
N THR A 3 -13.99 -14.53 1.36
CA THR A 3 -14.30 -13.26 0.67
C THR A 3 -13.81 -13.37 -0.76
N HIS A 4 -14.65 -12.98 -1.72
CA HIS A 4 -14.30 -12.96 -3.13
C HIS A 4 -13.99 -11.54 -3.56
N PHE A 5 -12.89 -11.36 -4.26
CA PHE A 5 -12.49 -10.09 -4.86
C PHE A 5 -12.47 -10.25 -6.38
N GLU A 6 -13.09 -9.30 -7.07
CA GLU A 6 -13.08 -9.23 -8.53
C GLU A 6 -12.47 -7.90 -8.93
N GLY A 7 -11.37 -7.93 -9.68
CA GLY A 7 -10.60 -6.76 -10.05
C GLY A 7 -9.28 -7.15 -10.70
N ASP A 8 -8.33 -6.23 -10.70
CA ASP A 8 -7.00 -6.46 -11.28
C ASP A 8 -6.14 -7.37 -10.38
N GLY A 9 -6.35 -7.31 -9.06
CA GLY A 9 -5.60 -8.15 -8.13
C GLY A 9 -5.91 -7.89 -6.66
N LEU A 10 -5.09 -8.46 -5.80
CA LEU A 10 -5.17 -8.35 -4.35
C LEU A 10 -3.77 -8.14 -3.79
N ILE A 11 -3.61 -7.12 -2.94
CA ILE A 11 -2.39 -6.88 -2.17
C ILE A 11 -2.61 -7.42 -0.76
N VAL A 12 -1.66 -8.23 -0.29
CA VAL A 12 -1.52 -8.56 1.13
C VAL A 12 -0.25 -7.91 1.61
N SER A 13 -0.38 -6.95 2.53
CA SER A 13 0.76 -6.23 3.09
C SER A 13 0.83 -6.35 4.60
N THR A 14 2.05 -6.23 5.10
CA THR A 14 2.34 -6.04 6.52
C THR A 14 2.13 -4.56 6.89
N PRO A 15 2.17 -4.20 8.18
CA PRO A 15 2.01 -2.80 8.60
C PRO A 15 3.07 -1.89 7.96
N THR A 16 4.31 -2.38 7.83
CA THR A 16 5.39 -1.67 7.13
C THR A 16 5.10 -1.51 5.63
N GLY A 17 4.46 -2.50 5.00
CA GLY A 17 4.03 -2.44 3.61
C GLY A 17 2.76 -1.61 3.36
N SER A 18 2.06 -1.17 4.42
CA SER A 18 0.85 -0.34 4.27
C SER A 18 1.13 1.03 3.63
N THR A 19 2.34 1.55 3.81
CA THR A 19 2.83 2.80 3.20
C THR A 19 3.45 2.59 1.81
N ALA A 20 3.49 1.35 1.31
CA ALA A 20 4.01 1.02 -0.01
C ALA A 20 2.85 0.98 -1.03
N TYR A 21 2.75 -0.10 -1.82
CA TYR A 21 1.77 -0.18 -2.89
C TYR A 21 0.30 -0.13 -2.39
N SER A 22 0.05 -0.63 -1.17
CA SER A 22 -1.26 -0.52 -0.52
C SER A 22 -1.71 0.94 -0.35
N MET A 23 -0.78 1.86 -0.07
CA MET A 23 -1.08 3.29 0.06
C MET A 23 -1.59 3.88 -1.26
N ALA A 24 -0.98 3.51 -2.38
CA ALA A 24 -1.37 3.98 -3.72
C ALA A 24 -2.78 3.50 -4.11
N THR A 25 -3.20 2.34 -3.61
CA THR A 25 -4.56 1.81 -3.80
C THR A 25 -5.61 2.41 -2.86
N GLY A 26 -5.24 3.41 -2.04
CA GLY A 26 -6.15 4.07 -1.09
C GLY A 26 -6.36 3.31 0.21
N ALA A 27 -5.46 2.39 0.57
CA ALA A 27 -5.51 1.73 1.86
C ALA A 27 -5.09 2.66 3.00
N SER A 28 -5.50 2.33 4.22
CA SER A 28 -5.06 3.03 5.43
C SER A 28 -3.60 2.70 5.75
N MET A 29 -2.90 3.68 6.31
CA MET A 29 -1.54 3.50 6.82
C MET A 29 -1.60 2.93 8.23
N LEU A 30 -0.76 1.93 8.48
CA LEU A 30 -0.65 1.24 9.75
C LEU A 30 0.69 1.56 10.40
N HIS A 31 0.66 1.74 11.72
CA HIS A 31 1.89 1.87 12.49
C HIS A 31 2.63 0.52 12.54
N PRO A 32 3.97 0.46 12.41
CA PRO A 32 4.72 -0.80 12.34
C PRO A 32 4.53 -1.73 13.54
N CYS A 33 4.19 -1.19 14.72
CA CYS A 33 3.92 -1.99 15.92
C CYS A 33 2.56 -2.69 15.94
N VAL A 34 1.66 -2.44 14.99
CA VAL A 34 0.33 -3.06 14.97
C VAL A 34 0.44 -4.44 14.31
N PRO A 35 0.25 -5.57 15.03
CA PRO A 35 0.42 -6.90 14.45
C PRO A 35 -0.77 -7.29 13.59
N ALA A 36 -0.80 -6.80 12.34
CA ALA A 36 -1.91 -7.01 11.42
C ALA A 36 -1.47 -7.23 9.97
N PHE A 37 -2.28 -7.96 9.23
CA PHE A 37 -2.28 -8.00 7.77
C PHE A 37 -3.26 -6.98 7.22
N LEU A 38 -2.88 -6.35 6.11
CA LEU A 38 -3.72 -5.45 5.36
C LEU A 38 -4.01 -6.08 3.99
N LEU A 39 -5.28 -6.41 3.77
CA LEU A 39 -5.79 -6.90 2.49
C LEU A 39 -6.38 -5.72 1.72
N THR A 40 -5.80 -5.39 0.58
CA THR A 40 -6.29 -4.29 -0.26
C THR A 40 -6.54 -4.78 -1.68
N PRO A 41 -7.78 -4.75 -2.17
CA PRO A 41 -8.08 -5.08 -3.56
C PRO A 41 -7.53 -4.00 -4.51
N ILE A 42 -6.96 -4.41 -5.63
CA ILE A 42 -6.49 -3.51 -6.70
C ILE A 42 -7.61 -3.36 -7.71
N ASN A 43 -8.07 -2.12 -7.93
CA ASN A 43 -9.05 -1.75 -8.96
C ASN A 43 -10.24 -2.72 -9.02
N SER A 44 -10.88 -2.93 -7.86
CA SER A 44 -11.99 -3.88 -7.77
C SER A 44 -13.24 -3.36 -8.47
N LEU A 45 -13.94 -4.27 -9.16
CA LEU A 45 -15.18 -4.01 -9.87
C LEU A 45 -16.38 -3.83 -8.91
N THR A 46 -16.23 -4.22 -7.65
CA THR A 46 -17.28 -4.10 -6.63
C THR A 46 -17.20 -2.76 -5.91
N LEU A 47 -18.28 -1.97 -5.92
CA LEU A 47 -18.37 -0.65 -5.27
C LEU A 47 -18.12 -0.67 -3.74
N SER A 48 -18.20 -1.83 -3.11
CA SER A 48 -18.02 -2.03 -1.65
C SER A 48 -16.66 -2.61 -1.27
N SER A 49 -15.69 -2.69 -2.19
CA SER A 49 -14.38 -3.25 -1.90
C SER A 49 -13.52 -2.27 -1.09
N ARG A 50 -13.50 -2.45 0.22
CA ARG A 50 -12.64 -1.69 1.14
C ARG A 50 -11.44 -2.54 1.55
N ALA A 51 -10.34 -1.87 1.92
CA ALA A 51 -9.23 -2.54 2.57
C ALA A 51 -9.68 -3.15 3.91
N ILE A 52 -9.21 -4.36 4.20
CA ILE A 52 -9.54 -5.11 5.41
C ILE A 52 -8.28 -5.30 6.25
N VAL A 53 -8.36 -4.98 7.53
CA VAL A 53 -7.30 -5.23 8.50
C VAL A 53 -7.62 -6.53 9.24
N LEU A 54 -6.70 -7.50 9.18
CA LEU A 54 -6.82 -8.80 9.84
C LEU A 54 -5.69 -8.99 10.85
N PRO A 55 -5.89 -9.76 11.93
CA PRO A 55 -4.83 -10.04 12.90
C PRO A 55 -3.73 -10.92 12.28
N MET A 56 -2.46 -10.66 12.63
CA MET A 56 -1.30 -11.39 12.10
C MET A 56 -1.22 -12.87 12.56
N SER A 57 -2.01 -13.25 13.57
CA SER A 57 -2.17 -14.65 14.02
C SER A 57 -2.98 -15.52 13.04
N MET A 58 -3.70 -14.90 12.10
CA MET A 58 -4.52 -15.62 11.12
C MET A 58 -3.66 -16.12 9.95
N GLN A 59 -3.98 -17.31 9.45
CA GLN A 59 -3.45 -17.80 8.18
C GLN A 59 -4.43 -17.44 7.06
N LEU A 60 -3.88 -16.92 5.95
CA LEU A 60 -4.63 -16.50 4.78
C LEU A 60 -4.33 -17.46 3.64
N GLU A 61 -5.38 -18.00 3.04
CA GLU A 61 -5.28 -18.85 1.85
C GLU A 61 -5.86 -18.09 0.66
N ILE A 62 -5.07 -17.93 -0.40
CA ILE A 62 -5.43 -17.18 -1.60
C ILE A 62 -5.37 -18.14 -2.78
N SER A 63 -6.51 -18.35 -3.43
CA SER A 63 -6.65 -19.24 -4.58
C SER A 63 -7.46 -18.56 -5.68
N ILE A 64 -7.19 -18.91 -6.94
CA ILE A 64 -8.04 -18.49 -8.05
C ILE A 64 -9.38 -19.22 -7.95
N ASN A 65 -10.49 -18.46 -7.91
CA ASN A 65 -11.83 -19.04 -7.91
C ASN A 65 -12.01 -19.95 -9.14
N PRO A 66 -12.49 -21.20 -9.01
CA PRO A 66 -12.73 -22.09 -10.15
C PRO A 66 -13.60 -21.47 -11.26
N ALA A 67 -14.57 -20.63 -10.88
CA ALA A 67 -15.46 -19.92 -11.78
C ALA A 67 -14.83 -18.68 -12.45
N ALA A 68 -13.64 -18.25 -12.01
CA ALA A 68 -12.98 -17.08 -12.58
C ALA A 68 -12.61 -17.31 -14.06
N ARG A 69 -12.70 -16.26 -14.88
CA ARG A 69 -12.25 -16.29 -16.28
C ARG A 69 -10.73 -16.43 -16.40
N CYS A 70 -10.01 -15.93 -15.39
CA CYS A 70 -8.56 -16.01 -15.30
C CYS A 70 -8.11 -17.45 -15.06
N LYS A 71 -7.13 -17.91 -15.86
CA LYS A 71 -6.53 -19.26 -15.72
C LYS A 71 -5.24 -19.24 -14.91
N VAL A 72 -4.51 -18.14 -14.99
CA VAL A 72 -3.20 -17.96 -14.36
C VAL A 72 -3.11 -16.55 -13.79
N ALA A 73 -2.72 -16.45 -12.53
CA ALA A 73 -2.41 -15.16 -11.91
C ALA A 73 -0.91 -15.09 -11.61
N HIS A 74 -0.37 -13.88 -11.63
CA HIS A 74 1.00 -13.61 -11.22
C HIS A 74 1.01 -13.05 -9.80
N PHE A 75 2.05 -13.38 -9.05
CA PHE A 75 2.28 -12.80 -7.73
C PHE A 75 3.71 -12.32 -7.59
N SER A 76 3.92 -11.36 -6.70
CA SER A 76 5.24 -10.83 -6.39
C SER A 76 5.39 -10.66 -4.89
N PHE A 77 6.62 -10.78 -4.41
CA PHE A 77 6.96 -10.52 -3.02
C PHE A 77 7.79 -9.24 -2.98
N ASP A 78 7.34 -8.25 -2.21
CA ASP A 78 8.01 -6.95 -2.05
C ASP A 78 8.42 -6.29 -3.39
N GLY A 79 7.54 -6.37 -4.39
CA GLY A 79 7.76 -5.81 -5.73
C GLY A 79 8.72 -6.61 -6.62
N ARG A 80 9.24 -7.75 -6.16
CA ARG A 80 10.10 -8.65 -6.94
C ARG A 80 9.26 -9.75 -7.55
N SER A 81 8.97 -9.62 -8.85
CA SER A 81 8.35 -10.67 -9.65
C SER A 81 9.44 -11.49 -10.36
N ARG A 82 9.29 -12.81 -10.35
CA ARG A 82 10.09 -13.74 -11.16
C ARG A 82 9.18 -14.39 -12.19
N GLU A 83 9.75 -14.83 -13.31
CA GLU A 83 8.98 -15.50 -14.37
C GLU A 83 8.23 -16.75 -13.86
N CYS A 84 8.77 -17.42 -12.85
CA CYS A 84 8.15 -18.59 -12.22
C CYS A 84 7.06 -18.28 -11.18
N ASN A 85 6.80 -17.01 -10.86
CA ASN A 85 5.78 -16.64 -9.87
C ASN A 85 4.39 -16.61 -10.50
N MET A 86 3.87 -17.79 -10.80
CA MET A 86 2.56 -18.00 -11.43
C MET A 86 1.76 -18.98 -10.57
N ILE A 87 0.48 -18.68 -10.37
CA ILE A 87 -0.48 -19.56 -9.68
C ILE A 87 -1.55 -19.97 -10.69
N ASN A 88 -1.80 -21.28 -10.82
CA ASN A 88 -2.83 -21.80 -11.71
C ASN A 88 -4.13 -22.08 -10.94
N LYS A 89 -5.22 -22.34 -11.68
CA LYS A 89 -6.45 -22.86 -11.06
C LYS A 89 -6.17 -24.17 -10.33
N GLY A 90 -6.51 -24.22 -9.04
CA GLY A 90 -6.28 -25.37 -8.16
C GLY A 90 -5.08 -25.20 -7.23
N ASP A 91 -4.19 -24.26 -7.53
CA ASP A 91 -3.10 -23.89 -6.63
C ASP A 91 -3.61 -22.85 -5.60
N ALA A 92 -2.96 -22.83 -4.44
CA ALA A 92 -3.24 -21.88 -3.36
C ALA A 92 -1.95 -21.31 -2.78
N ILE A 93 -1.97 -20.03 -2.44
CA ILE A 93 -0.89 -19.33 -1.73
C ILE A 93 -1.30 -19.18 -0.27
N LEU A 94 -0.48 -19.70 0.62
CA LEU A 94 -0.65 -19.54 2.06
C LEU A 94 0.23 -18.39 2.57
N VAL A 95 -0.40 -17.41 3.22
CA VAL A 95 0.28 -16.28 3.87
C VAL A 95 0.05 -16.38 5.37
N SER A 96 1.12 -16.27 6.15
CA SER A 96 1.08 -16.33 7.61
C SER A 96 2.14 -15.42 8.23
N GLY A 97 1.97 -15.08 9.51
CA GLY A 97 2.94 -14.26 10.22
C GLY A 97 4.27 -14.99 10.35
N SER A 98 5.37 -14.36 9.89
CA SER A 98 6.70 -14.95 10.02
C SER A 98 7.15 -14.97 11.49
N PRO A 99 7.78 -16.07 11.98
CA PRO A 99 8.41 -16.09 13.29
C PRO A 99 9.69 -15.23 13.36
N TYR A 100 10.18 -14.76 12.21
CA TYR A 100 11.39 -13.94 12.10
C TYR A 100 11.02 -12.52 11.64
N PRO A 101 10.71 -11.60 12.57
CA PRO A 101 10.49 -10.20 12.22
C PRO A 101 11.81 -9.52 11.82
N MET A 102 11.73 -8.53 10.95
CA MET A 102 12.89 -7.72 10.57
C MET A 102 13.17 -6.67 11.66
N PRO A 103 14.36 -6.69 12.32
CA PRO A 103 14.70 -5.69 13.32
C PRO A 103 14.98 -4.33 12.64
N CYS A 104 14.24 -3.30 13.03
CA CYS A 104 14.46 -1.93 12.59
C CYS A 104 15.12 -1.13 13.71
N ILE A 105 16.21 -0.43 13.40
CA ILE A 105 16.91 0.45 14.35
C ILE A 105 16.26 1.84 14.25
N SER A 106 15.74 2.34 15.36
CA SER A 106 15.25 3.73 15.50
C SER A 106 16.36 4.62 16.07
N GLY A 107 16.41 5.87 15.63
CA GLY A 107 17.37 6.86 16.14
C GLY A 107 17.01 7.36 17.53
N SER A 108 15.72 7.53 17.80
CA SER A 108 15.19 7.98 19.09
C SER A 108 14.15 7.00 19.63
N ASP A 109 12.89 7.18 19.25
CA ASP A 109 11.76 6.31 19.52
C ASP A 109 11.06 5.94 18.20
N GLN A 110 10.50 4.74 18.13
CA GLN A 110 9.88 4.23 16.92
C GLN A 110 8.66 5.06 16.49
N GLN A 111 7.88 5.59 17.44
CA GLN A 111 6.71 6.39 17.12
C GLN A 111 7.14 7.74 16.52
N VAL A 112 8.12 8.39 17.15
CA VAL A 112 8.68 9.67 16.70
C VAL A 112 9.25 9.50 15.29
N ASP A 113 10.09 8.49 15.07
CA ASP A 113 10.71 8.22 13.78
C ASP A 113 9.65 7.94 12.69
N TRP A 114 8.57 7.23 13.04
CA TRP A 114 7.46 6.98 12.11
C TRP A 114 6.73 8.27 11.72
N PHE A 115 6.28 9.08 12.69
CA PHE A 115 5.59 10.35 12.42
C PHE A 115 6.49 11.34 11.67
N CYS A 116 7.75 11.45 12.06
CA CYS A 116 8.74 12.27 11.36
C CYS A 116 8.92 11.81 9.90
N GLY A 117 9.02 10.49 9.67
CA GLY A 117 9.09 9.91 8.33
C GLY A 117 7.85 10.24 7.49
N LEU A 118 6.66 10.14 8.07
CA LEU A 118 5.42 10.49 7.37
C LEU A 118 5.33 11.97 7.00
N ASN A 119 5.66 12.87 7.92
CA ASN A 119 5.67 14.30 7.64
C ASN A 119 6.70 14.65 6.56
N HIS A 120 7.87 14.01 6.58
CA HIS A 120 8.92 14.26 5.60
C HIS A 120 8.58 13.73 4.21
N LEU A 121 7.99 12.54 4.12
CA LEU A 121 7.70 11.88 2.84
C LEU A 121 6.40 12.39 2.19
N LEU A 122 5.38 12.69 3.00
CA LEU A 122 4.04 13.01 2.50
C LEU A 122 3.68 14.49 2.65
N ASN A 123 4.56 15.30 3.24
CA ASN A 123 4.22 16.68 3.67
C ASN A 123 2.91 16.72 4.46
N TRP A 124 2.67 15.67 5.24
CA TRP A 124 1.42 15.49 5.98
C TRP A 124 1.26 16.66 6.97
N ASN A 125 0.10 17.32 6.94
CA ASN A 125 -0.19 18.55 7.70
C ASN A 125 0.66 19.78 7.36
N THR A 126 1.49 19.77 6.31
CA THR A 126 2.21 20.97 5.88
C THR A 126 1.27 21.85 5.05
N ARG A 127 0.76 22.92 5.66
CA ARG A 127 0.05 23.96 4.92
C ARG A 127 1.09 24.79 4.15
N ASN A 128 1.20 24.57 2.84
CA ASN A 128 1.89 25.54 1.99
C ASN A 128 1.17 26.88 2.15
N LYS A 129 1.86 27.89 2.69
CA LYS A 129 1.38 29.27 2.60
C LYS A 129 1.18 29.54 1.11
N ARG A 130 -0.04 29.93 0.71
CA ARG A 130 -0.25 30.45 -0.64
C ARG A 130 0.76 31.59 -0.80
N ALA A 131 1.61 31.51 -1.81
CA ALA A 131 2.33 32.69 -2.25
C ALA A 131 1.24 33.69 -2.64
N ASP A 132 1.20 34.84 -1.96
CA ASP A 132 0.25 35.89 -2.28
C ASP A 132 0.47 36.29 -3.75
N LEU A 133 -0.61 36.28 -4.52
CA LEU A 133 -0.63 36.51 -5.96
C LEU A 133 -0.47 38.01 -6.28
N HIS A 134 0.44 38.71 -5.60
CA HIS A 134 0.59 40.16 -5.67
C HIS A 134 1.88 40.67 -6.32
N ASP A 135 2.84 39.80 -6.70
CA ASP A 135 4.11 40.24 -7.30
C ASP A 135 4.16 40.17 -8.85
N CYS A 136 3.03 40.01 -9.54
CA CYS A 136 2.99 39.92 -11.01
C CYS A 136 2.67 41.23 -11.75
N LEU A 137 2.76 42.41 -11.13
CA LEU A 137 2.42 43.68 -11.81
C LEU A 137 3.51 44.76 -11.86
N ASP A 138 4.71 44.54 -11.33
CA ASP A 138 5.82 45.50 -11.47
C ASP A 138 6.90 44.98 -12.42
N CYS A 139 6.59 44.94 -13.72
CA CYS A 139 7.57 44.98 -14.81
C CYS A 139 6.92 45.48 -16.11
N SER A 140 6.20 46.60 -16.04
CA SER A 140 6.19 47.55 -17.15
C SER A 140 7.39 48.48 -16.96
N ASP A 141 8.44 48.25 -17.75
CA ASP A 141 9.46 49.22 -18.20
C ASP A 141 10.85 48.57 -18.31
N MET A 142 11.13 47.97 -19.48
CA MET A 142 12.41 48.09 -20.21
C MET A 142 12.43 47.15 -21.42
N ALA A 143 12.25 47.72 -22.62
CA ALA A 143 13.03 47.46 -23.85
C ALA A 143 12.21 47.86 -25.09
N THR A 144 12.24 49.15 -25.40
CA THR A 144 12.26 49.63 -26.78
C THR A 144 13.51 49.09 -27.48
N ALA A 145 13.34 48.26 -28.50
CA ALA A 145 14.17 48.19 -29.72
C ALA A 145 13.47 47.27 -30.74
#